data_AF-A0A444JDZ0-F1
#
_entry.id   AF-A0A444JDZ0-F1
#
_cell.length_a   1.000
_cell.length_b   1.000
_cell.length_c   1.000
_cell.angle_alpha   90.00
_cell.angle_beta   90.00
_cell.angle_gamma   90.00
#
_symmetry.space_group_name_H-M   'P 1'
#
loop_
_entity.id
_entity.type
_entity.pdbx_description
1 polymer ?
#
loop_
_entity_poly.entity_id
_entity_poly.type
_entity_poly.pdbx_seq_one_letter_code
_entity_poly.pdbx_strand_id
1 'polypeptide(L)'
;MPKQSLGTSKKMPLENFYEGDQAFIEYSENFIEFWETFKDKVQLLELLGHDLVIARPIAYHLGENYADWLNSSVPALDNATPLDCLKTADGIKRLKTCLRRLPC
;
A
#
# COMPACT_ATOMS: atom_id res chain seq x y z
N MET A 1 9.66 4.90 -45.11
CA MET A 1 9.61 3.92 -43.99
C MET A 1 8.58 4.38 -42.99
N PRO A 2 7.58 3.56 -42.60
CA PRO A 2 6.57 3.98 -41.64
C PRO A 2 7.16 3.96 -40.24
N LYS A 3 6.95 5.05 -39.48
CA LYS A 3 7.28 5.17 -38.07
C LYS A 3 6.30 4.29 -37.28
N GLN A 4 6.80 3.26 -36.60
CA GLN A 4 6.02 2.53 -35.61
C GLN A 4 5.73 3.46 -34.44
N SER A 5 4.45 3.83 -34.28
CA SER A 5 3.93 4.42 -33.06
C SER A 5 3.98 3.34 -31.97
N LEU A 6 4.92 3.45 -31.02
CA LEU A 6 4.84 2.70 -29.77
C LEU A 6 3.58 3.16 -29.04
N GLY A 7 2.50 2.38 -29.15
CA GLY A 7 1.32 2.55 -28.33
C GLY A 7 1.75 2.50 -26.87
N THR A 8 1.47 3.56 -26.13
CA THR A 8 1.59 3.59 -24.67
C THR A 8 0.79 2.41 -24.13
N SER A 9 1.46 1.39 -23.60
CA SER A 9 0.80 0.30 -22.90
C SER A 9 -0.05 0.93 -21.79
N LYS A 10 -1.37 0.84 -21.92
CA LYS A 10 -2.30 1.42 -20.94
C LYS A 10 -2.01 0.75 -19.60
N LYS A 11 -1.37 1.47 -18.67
CA LYS A 11 -1.11 0.96 -17.32
C LYS A 11 -2.47 0.62 -16.70
N MET A 12 -2.69 -0.65 -16.39
CA MET A 12 -3.92 -1.08 -15.71
C MET A 12 -3.91 -0.57 -14.26
N PRO A 13 -5.05 -0.09 -13.72
CA PRO A 13 -5.15 0.32 -12.32
C PRO A 13 -4.76 -0.81 -11.36
N LEU A 14 -4.09 -0.48 -10.24
CA LEU A 14 -3.60 -1.52 -9.32
C LEU A 14 -4.74 -2.28 -8.63
N GLU A 15 -5.86 -1.61 -8.35
CA GLU A 15 -7.04 -2.23 -7.73
C GLU A 15 -7.59 -3.41 -8.54
N ASN A 16 -7.33 -3.47 -9.86
CA ASN A 16 -7.74 -4.59 -10.70
C ASN A 16 -6.91 -5.87 -10.47
N PHE A 17 -5.79 -5.77 -9.74
CA PHE A 17 -4.97 -6.91 -9.35
C PHE A 17 -5.15 -7.26 -7.88
N TYR A 18 -6.20 -6.75 -7.22
CA TYR A 18 -6.47 -7.06 -5.84
C TYR A 18 -6.92 -8.52 -5.70
N GLU A 19 -6.18 -9.30 -4.92
CA GLU A 19 -6.38 -10.75 -4.75
C GLU A 19 -7.47 -11.11 -3.72
N GLY A 20 -8.06 -10.10 -3.07
CA GLY A 20 -9.10 -10.26 -2.05
C GLY A 20 -8.61 -10.02 -0.62
N ASP A 21 -9.55 -9.76 0.29
CA ASP A 21 -9.23 -9.41 1.68
C ASP A 21 -8.51 -10.54 2.42
N GLN A 22 -8.92 -11.79 2.21
CA GLN A 22 -8.30 -12.93 2.87
C GLN A 22 -6.81 -13.07 2.51
N ALA A 23 -6.46 -12.94 1.23
CA ALA A 23 -5.08 -12.99 0.78
C ALA A 23 -4.22 -11.86 1.37
N PHE A 24 -4.82 -10.66 1.56
CA PHE A 24 -4.12 -9.54 2.18
C PHE A 24 -3.99 -9.70 3.71
N ILE A 25 -4.97 -10.30 4.37
CA ILE A 25 -4.89 -10.65 5.80
C ILE A 25 -3.74 -11.62 6.03
N GLU A 26 -3.70 -12.73 5.29
CA GLU A 26 -2.62 -13.73 5.37
C GLU A 26 -1.25 -13.10 5.10
N TYR A 27 -1.18 -12.18 4.13
CA TYR A 27 0.02 -11.40 3.88
C TYR A 27 0.44 -10.56 5.09
N SER A 28 -0.51 -9.82 5.68
CA SER A 28 -0.29 -8.96 6.85
C SER A 28 0.18 -9.74 8.08
N GLU A 29 -0.32 -10.97 8.25
CA GLU A 29 0.04 -11.85 9.37
C GLU A 29 1.51 -12.27 9.36
N ASN A 30 2.18 -12.29 8.21
CA ASN A 30 3.64 -12.55 8.13
C ASN A 30 4.47 -11.52 8.89
N PHE A 31 3.90 -10.37 9.25
CA PHE A 31 4.61 -9.28 9.92
C PHE A 31 4.21 -9.12 11.39
N ILE A 32 3.50 -10.09 11.99
CA ILE A 32 3.10 -10.04 13.40
C ILE A 32 4.31 -9.87 14.31
N GLU A 33 5.38 -10.66 14.13
CA GLU A 33 6.56 -10.60 15.00
C GLU A 33 7.26 -9.23 14.94
N PHE A 34 7.41 -8.68 13.73
CA PHE A 34 7.95 -7.33 13.56
C PHE A 34 7.05 -6.29 14.21
N TRP A 35 5.74 -6.39 13.97
CA TRP A 35 4.75 -5.51 14.58
C TRP A 35 4.86 -5.52 16.10
N GLU A 36 5.09 -6.66 16.75
CA GLU A 36 5.20 -6.73 18.21
C GLU A 36 6.37 -5.90 18.79
N THR A 37 7.37 -5.57 17.99
CA THR A 37 8.53 -4.77 18.43
C THR A 37 8.57 -3.35 17.84
N PHE A 38 7.65 -3.01 16.94
CA PHE A 38 7.60 -1.68 16.34
C PHE A 38 7.28 -0.60 17.37
N LYS A 39 8.06 0.49 17.40
CA LYS A 39 7.93 1.52 18.44
C LYS A 39 6.74 2.47 18.23
N ASP A 40 6.37 2.72 16.98
CA ASP A 40 5.39 3.76 16.62
C ASP A 40 3.98 3.20 16.32
N LYS A 41 3.67 1.99 16.83
CA LYS A 41 2.42 1.26 16.55
C LYS A 41 1.16 2.09 16.79
N VAL A 42 1.11 2.78 17.94
CA VAL A 42 -0.06 3.55 18.35
C VAL A 42 -0.31 4.69 17.35
N GLN A 43 0.74 5.46 17.03
CA GLN A 43 0.64 6.57 16.09
C GLN A 43 0.27 6.08 14.68
N LEU A 44 0.88 4.97 14.22
CA LEU A 44 0.54 4.40 12.92
C LEU A 44 -0.92 3.91 12.88
N LEU A 45 -1.43 3.29 13.94
CA LEU A 45 -2.84 2.88 14.00
C LEU A 45 -3.80 4.09 13.98
N GLU A 46 -3.50 5.17 14.70
CA GLU A 46 -4.33 6.37 14.69
C GLU A 46 -4.45 6.97 13.29
N LEU A 47 -3.34 7.05 12.54
CA LEU A 47 -3.34 7.55 11.16
C LEU A 47 -4.14 6.65 10.20
N LEU A 48 -4.26 5.37 10.50
CA LEU A 48 -4.92 4.37 9.66
C LEU A 48 -6.35 4.02 10.13
N GLY A 49 -6.93 4.79 11.06
CA GLY A 49 -8.27 4.50 11.59
C GLY A 49 -8.35 3.14 12.31
N HIS A 50 -7.26 2.75 12.97
CA HIS A 50 -7.07 1.47 13.67
C HIS A 50 -7.08 0.22 12.78
N ASP A 51 -6.84 0.34 11.47
CA ASP A 51 -6.66 -0.81 10.57
C ASP A 51 -5.29 -1.48 10.78
N LEU A 52 -5.28 -2.47 11.68
CA LEU A 52 -4.10 -3.28 11.97
C LEU A 52 -3.60 -4.07 10.74
N VAL A 53 -4.51 -4.48 9.85
CA VAL A 53 -4.17 -5.31 8.70
C VAL A 53 -3.31 -4.51 7.71
N ILE A 54 -3.60 -3.22 7.53
CA ILE A 54 -2.77 -2.32 6.72
C ILE A 54 -1.53 -1.82 7.50
N ALA A 55 -1.64 -1.61 8.82
CA ALA A 55 -0.54 -1.09 9.63
C ALA A 55 0.71 -1.97 9.63
N ARG A 56 0.54 -3.30 9.77
CA ARG A 56 1.65 -4.26 9.84
C ARG A 56 2.62 -4.21 8.65
N PRO A 57 2.16 -4.36 7.38
CA PRO A 57 3.05 -4.26 6.23
C PRO A 57 3.66 -2.86 6.07
N ILE A 58 2.96 -1.78 6.43
CA ILE A 58 3.55 -0.42 6.40
C ILE A 58 4.71 -0.31 7.40
N ALA A 59 4.51 -0.78 8.63
CA ALA A 59 5.55 -0.78 9.65
C ALA A 59 6.79 -1.57 9.17
N TYR A 60 6.57 -2.76 8.60
CA TYR A 60 7.65 -3.62 8.13
C TYR A 60 8.46 -3.00 7.00
N HIS A 61 7.79 -2.53 5.94
CA HIS A 61 8.48 -2.04 4.74
C HIS A 61 9.13 -0.67 4.93
N LEU A 62 8.48 0.21 5.70
CA LEU A 62 8.86 1.61 5.73
C LEU A 62 9.56 2.01 7.02
N GLY A 63 9.40 1.21 8.08
CA GLY A 63 9.99 1.49 9.38
C GLY A 63 9.68 2.92 9.82
N GLU A 64 10.71 3.67 10.20
CA GLU A 64 10.60 5.06 10.69
C GLU A 64 10.12 6.06 9.62
N ASN A 65 10.20 5.72 8.32
CA ASN A 65 9.78 6.60 7.22
C ASN A 65 8.28 6.52 6.91
N TYR A 66 7.52 5.73 7.68
CA TYR A 66 6.10 5.50 7.39
C TYR A 66 5.29 6.80 7.34
N ALA A 67 5.57 7.75 8.24
CA ALA A 67 4.80 8.97 8.36
C ALA A 67 4.96 9.86 7.12
N ASP A 68 6.19 10.03 6.64
CA ASP A 68 6.49 10.79 5.43
C ASP A 68 5.88 10.11 4.21
N TRP A 69 5.97 8.79 4.12
CA TRP A 69 5.41 8.05 2.99
C TRP A 69 3.88 8.12 2.95
N LEU A 70 3.21 8.03 4.10
CA LEU A 70 1.74 8.16 4.20
C LEU A 70 1.21 9.50 3.67
N ASN A 71 2.03 10.56 3.76
CA ASN A 71 1.69 11.91 3.30
C ASN A 71 2.26 12.24 1.91
N SER A 72 3.14 11.40 1.37
CA SER A 72 3.79 11.65 0.08
C SER A 72 2.97 11.09 -1.08
N SER A 73 2.96 11.80 -2.21
CA SER A 73 2.41 11.27 -3.46
C SER A 73 3.21 10.07 -3.94
N VAL A 74 2.53 8.94 -4.17
CA VAL A 74 3.16 7.71 -4.62
C VAL A 74 2.79 7.45 -6.10
N PRO A 75 3.74 7.40 -7.05
CA PRO A 75 3.44 7.17 -8.47
C PRO A 75 2.73 5.84 -8.76
N ALA A 76 2.90 4.84 -7.90
CA ALA A 76 2.17 3.58 -7.99
C ALA A 76 0.68 3.73 -7.63
N LEU A 77 0.34 4.69 -6.76
CA LEU A 77 -1.03 4.99 -6.32
C LEU A 77 -1.68 6.10 -7.18
N ASP A 78 -1.30 6.21 -8.45
CA ASP A 78 -1.73 7.28 -9.36
C ASP A 78 -1.42 8.70 -8.81
N ASN A 79 -0.27 8.82 -8.13
CA ASN A 79 0.20 10.03 -7.43
C ASN A 79 -0.68 10.48 -6.25
N ALA A 80 -1.66 9.67 -5.83
CA ALA A 80 -2.35 9.87 -4.57
C ALA A 80 -1.42 9.57 -3.38
N THR A 81 -1.76 10.12 -2.22
CA THR A 81 -1.15 9.69 -0.97
C THR A 81 -1.77 8.36 -0.51
N PRO A 82 -1.05 7.54 0.27
CA PRO A 82 -1.63 6.38 0.94
C PRO A 82 -2.85 6.73 1.80
N LEU A 83 -2.86 7.88 2.46
CA LEU A 83 -4.01 8.33 3.25
C LEU A 83 -5.23 8.69 2.40
N ASP A 84 -5.04 9.28 1.21
CA ASP A 84 -6.13 9.51 0.26
C ASP A 84 -6.76 8.20 -0.22
N CYS A 85 -5.93 7.15 -0.38
CA CYS A 85 -6.41 5.84 -0.78
C CYS A 85 -7.39 5.23 0.24
N LEU A 86 -7.27 5.55 1.53
CA LEU A 86 -8.17 5.03 2.58
C LEU A 86 -9.61 5.59 2.49
N LYS A 87 -9.84 6.64 1.70
CA LYS A 87 -11.15 7.32 1.61
C LYS A 87 -12.16 6.59 0.73
N THR A 88 -11.73 5.61 -0.07
CA THR A 88 -12.61 4.89 -1.02
C THR A 88 -12.28 3.40 -1.06
N ALA A 89 -13.27 2.57 -1.41
CA ALA A 89 -13.08 1.12 -1.52
C ALA A 89 -12.01 0.74 -2.56
N ASP A 90 -11.99 1.41 -3.71
CA ASP A 90 -10.99 1.13 -4.75
C ASP A 90 -9.61 1.67 -4.37
N GLY A 91 -9.54 2.80 -3.66
CA GLY A 91 -8.28 3.29 -3.08
C GLY A 91 -7.68 2.29 -2.10
N ILE A 92 -8.50 1.68 -1.22
CA ILE A 92 -8.03 0.66 -0.28
C ILE A 92 -7.48 -0.55 -1.03
N LYS A 93 -8.18 -1.06 -2.05
CA LYS A 93 -7.69 -2.16 -2.89
C LYS A 93 -6.37 -1.79 -3.57
N ARG A 94 -6.27 -0.58 -4.12
CA ARG A 94 -5.05 -0.04 -4.75
C ARG A 94 -3.87 -0.01 -3.77
N LEU A 95 -4.08 0.50 -2.55
CA LEU A 95 -3.07 0.55 -1.49
C LEU A 95 -2.61 -0.86 -1.10
N LYS A 96 -3.55 -1.77 -0.84
CA LYS A 96 -3.25 -3.18 -0.50
C LYS A 96 -2.43 -3.87 -1.60
N THR A 97 -2.82 -3.71 -2.87
CA THR A 97 -2.03 -4.24 -4.00
C THR A 97 -0.65 -3.60 -4.09
N CYS A 98 -0.52 -2.30 -3.81
CA CYS A 98 0.77 -1.61 -3.79
C CYS A 98 1.70 -2.18 -2.71
N LEU A 99 1.20 -2.36 -1.49
CA LEU A 99 1.99 -2.91 -0.37
C LEU A 99 2.50 -4.32 -0.66
N ARG A 100 1.68 -5.18 -1.28
CA ARG A 100 2.06 -6.53 -1.72
C ARG A 100 3.20 -6.55 -2.75
N ARG A 101 3.43 -5.44 -3.46
CA ARG A 101 4.46 -5.31 -4.50
C ARG A 101 5.72 -4.60 -4.00
N LEU A 102 5.77 -4.18 -2.74
CA LEU A 102 7.00 -3.67 -2.15
C LEU A 102 8.02 -4.82 -2.03
N PRO A 103 9.31 -4.56 -2.31
CA PRO A 103 10.35 -5.56 -2.16
C PRO A 103 10.51 -5.93 -0.67
N CYS A 104 10.71 -7.22 -0.40
CA CYS A 104 11.12 -7.73 0.91
C CYS A 104 12.64 -7.69 1.06
#